data_AF-H3D1T2-F1
#
_entry.id   AF-H3D1T2-F1
#
_cell.length_a   1.000
_cell.length_b   1.000
_cell.length_c   1.000
_cell.angle_alpha   90.00
_cell.angle_beta   90.00
_cell.angle_gamma   90.00
#
_symmetry.space_group_name_H-M   'P 1'
#
loop_
_entity.id
_entity.type
_entity.pdbx_description
1 polymer ?
#
loop_
_entity_poly.entity_id
_entity_poly.type
_entity_poly.pdbx_seq_one_letter_code
_entity_poly.pdbx_strand_id
1 'polypeptide(L)'
;MSEINLTKRKEKCENCTKQCNKKNSHDGAGSPQEEDEVSGKVRNTTESSQLLLSACLSCDGCVSEDENVKISQQSLEEVKRVLALNKKCDASKHKVLVASICPQSLPFFAVKFGVQVTEAAHKLCGFLKGLGVHYVFDTSLAAGFSILECQKEFVQRYRRKHHDSQALPMFTSSCPGWIRYAERVLGTLVTPHICIARSPQQIMGCLVKDFFSKQQQKLSPEKIYHMLVAPCFDKKLEAVREEFYNSLLETRDVDCVLTSGEIYDLMGQRKVAVDKLDSVPLDHVLGESGDAALMRHEGRGSEGFLEHVFKHAAKELFGQDVHEITYKNLRNRDFQEVTLERDGETLLQFAAVYGFRNIQTLVHRMRKGRVPYQLVEVLSCPGGCLSGRGQAESEEGRLDKNLIQQMEEVYSSLPVRLPEVNPALHVLYHDWLQGQDSPQASILLHTQYKSQNQNQSQPPHMQW
;
A
#
# COMPACT_ATOMS: atom_id res chain seq x y z
N MET A 1 67.35 15.42 -30.94
CA MET A 1 66.15 15.62 -31.78
C MET A 1 64.95 15.35 -30.87
N SER A 2 64.44 16.36 -30.14
CA SER A 2 63.49 17.42 -30.58
C SER A 2 62.04 16.89 -30.70
N GLU A 3 61.02 17.28 -29.90
CA GLU A 3 60.29 18.59 -29.78
C GLU A 3 59.26 18.80 -30.92
N ILE A 4 57.99 19.27 -30.77
CA ILE A 4 57.19 19.96 -29.71
C ILE A 4 55.75 19.35 -29.72
N ASN A 5 55.11 18.88 -28.62
CA ASN A 5 54.25 19.55 -27.60
C ASN A 5 52.99 20.34 -28.07
N LEU A 6 51.96 20.42 -27.20
CA LEU A 6 50.85 21.40 -27.08
C LEU A 6 49.51 21.28 -27.86
N THR A 7 48.51 20.68 -27.19
CA THR A 7 47.18 21.25 -26.79
C THR A 7 46.33 22.15 -27.72
N LYS A 8 44.99 21.96 -27.71
CA LYS A 8 44.02 22.94 -27.12
C LYS A 8 42.53 22.51 -27.07
N ARG A 9 41.81 23.10 -26.11
CA ARG A 9 40.34 23.10 -25.87
C ARG A 9 39.54 23.87 -26.94
N LYS A 10 38.23 23.57 -27.02
CA LYS A 10 37.03 24.47 -27.11
C LYS A 10 35.80 23.55 -26.90
N GLU A 11 34.81 23.76 -26.02
CA GLU A 11 33.99 24.89 -25.55
C GLU A 11 32.93 25.44 -26.54
N LYS A 12 31.71 25.61 -25.97
CA LYS A 12 30.34 25.76 -26.50
C LYS A 12 30.05 26.81 -27.60
N CYS A 13 28.95 26.58 -28.34
CA CYS A 13 27.94 27.56 -28.79
C CYS A 13 26.70 26.74 -29.26
N GLU A 14 25.53 26.74 -28.59
CA GLU A 14 24.42 27.71 -28.57
C GLU A 14 23.64 27.92 -29.90
N ASN A 15 22.31 27.79 -29.77
CA ASN A 15 21.19 27.88 -30.71
C ASN A 15 21.34 28.71 -32.01
N CYS A 16 20.79 28.20 -33.14
CA CYS A 16 19.63 28.84 -33.81
C CYS A 16 18.93 28.02 -34.93
N THR A 17 17.59 27.98 -34.86
CA THR A 17 16.57 27.97 -35.94
C THR A 17 16.62 27.10 -37.22
N LYS A 18 15.53 26.33 -37.38
CA LYS A 18 14.55 26.28 -38.52
C LYS A 18 14.79 25.42 -39.80
N GLN A 19 13.79 24.56 -40.01
CA GLN A 19 13.02 24.29 -41.25
C GLN A 19 13.61 23.50 -42.44
N CYS A 20 13.08 22.28 -42.58
CA CYS A 20 12.51 21.72 -43.82
C CYS A 20 11.13 21.13 -43.43
N ASN A 21 10.06 21.12 -44.25
CA ASN A 21 9.97 21.27 -45.70
C ASN A 21 8.71 22.05 -46.15
N LYS A 22 8.83 22.75 -47.30
CA LYS A 22 7.73 23.11 -48.23
C LYS A 22 7.19 21.82 -48.90
N LYS A 23 6.02 21.70 -49.53
CA LYS A 23 5.14 22.64 -50.28
C LYS A 23 3.77 21.93 -50.46
N ASN A 24 2.64 22.63 -50.46
CA ASN A 24 1.80 22.97 -51.65
C ASN A 24 0.70 23.91 -51.12
N SER A 25 0.52 25.17 -51.57
CA SER A 25 -0.16 25.62 -52.81
C SER A 25 -1.62 25.12 -52.89
N HIS A 26 -2.67 25.95 -52.95
CA HIS A 26 -2.81 27.37 -53.34
C HIS A 26 -3.98 28.08 -52.58
N ASP A 27 -3.89 29.41 -52.52
CA ASP A 27 -4.93 30.47 -52.54
C ASP A 27 -6.25 30.39 -51.74
N GLY A 28 -6.64 31.55 -51.17
CA GLY A 28 -8.01 31.82 -50.69
C GLY A 28 -8.05 32.70 -49.43
N ALA A 29 -8.19 34.02 -49.57
CA ALA A 29 -8.31 34.94 -48.44
C ALA A 29 -9.75 35.00 -47.89
N GLY A 30 -9.89 35.14 -46.57
CA GLY A 30 -11.17 35.38 -45.91
C GLY A 30 -11.06 35.44 -44.38
N SER A 31 -11.15 36.66 -43.82
CA SER A 31 -11.62 36.91 -42.46
C SER A 31 -13.07 37.41 -42.57
N PRO A 32 -13.96 37.16 -41.58
CA PRO A 32 -13.88 37.86 -40.29
C PRO A 32 -14.23 37.00 -39.05
N GLN A 33 -14.26 37.71 -37.92
CA GLN A 33 -14.56 37.29 -36.55
C GLN A 33 -15.91 36.58 -36.39
N GLU A 34 -16.03 35.77 -35.34
CA GLU A 34 -17.11 35.91 -34.35
C GLU A 34 -16.63 35.43 -32.97
N GLU A 35 -17.16 36.03 -31.91
CA GLU A 35 -16.87 35.70 -30.51
C GLU A 35 -17.68 34.49 -30.09
N ASP A 36 -17.16 33.61 -29.22
CA ASP A 36 -18.03 32.67 -28.53
C ASP A 36 -17.52 32.22 -27.15
N GLU A 37 -18.50 31.90 -26.31
CA GLU A 37 -18.55 32.05 -24.87
C GLU A 37 -17.60 31.20 -24.00
N VAL A 38 -17.36 31.71 -22.78
CA VAL A 38 -16.80 30.96 -21.66
C VAL A 38 -17.75 29.82 -21.27
N SER A 39 -17.35 28.57 -21.54
CA SER A 39 -17.99 27.39 -20.96
C SER A 39 -17.00 26.57 -20.14
N GLY A 40 -17.14 26.66 -18.81
CA GLY A 40 -16.33 25.90 -17.86
C GLY A 40 -16.67 24.41 -17.91
N LYS A 41 -15.94 23.65 -18.74
CA LYS A 41 -16.17 22.22 -18.90
C LYS A 41 -15.46 21.44 -17.79
N VAL A 42 -16.26 20.92 -16.85
CA VAL A 42 -15.84 20.00 -15.78
C VAL A 42 -15.07 18.83 -16.40
N ARG A 43 -13.87 18.53 -15.87
CA ARG A 43 -13.08 17.36 -16.28
C ARG A 43 -13.82 16.08 -15.89
N ASN A 44 -13.96 15.15 -16.83
CA ASN A 44 -14.62 13.87 -16.58
C ASN A 44 -13.80 13.04 -15.57
N THR A 45 -14.47 12.51 -14.55
CA THR A 45 -13.87 11.70 -13.48
C THR A 45 -13.20 10.41 -13.98
N THR A 46 -13.60 9.90 -15.14
CA THR A 46 -13.09 8.66 -15.74
C THR A 46 -11.63 8.73 -16.21
N GLU A 47 -11.16 9.90 -16.67
CA GLU A 47 -9.76 10.08 -17.08
C GLU A 47 -8.84 10.18 -15.85
N SER A 48 -9.37 10.73 -14.74
CA SER A 48 -8.61 10.90 -13.49
C SER A 48 -8.19 9.56 -12.89
N SER A 49 -9.06 8.55 -12.89
CA SER A 49 -8.76 7.25 -12.26
C SER A 49 -7.67 6.44 -12.95
N GLN A 50 -7.45 6.62 -14.26
CA GLN A 50 -6.37 5.94 -14.99
C GLN A 50 -4.98 6.55 -14.71
N LEU A 51 -4.92 7.86 -14.42
CA LEU A 51 -3.66 8.59 -14.18
C LEU A 51 -3.06 8.37 -12.78
N LEU A 52 -3.81 7.79 -11.84
CA LEU A 52 -3.49 7.77 -10.40
C LEU A 52 -2.98 6.43 -9.85
N LEU A 53 -3.04 5.36 -10.65
CA LEU A 53 -2.28 4.13 -10.37
C LEU A 53 -0.79 4.47 -10.26
N SER A 54 -0.02 3.73 -9.44
CA SER A 54 1.42 4.01 -9.32
C SER A 54 2.08 4.01 -10.70
N ALA A 55 3.03 4.93 -10.95
CA ALA A 55 3.54 5.23 -12.30
C ALA A 55 4.22 4.06 -13.06
N CYS A 56 4.31 2.87 -12.46
CA CYS A 56 4.71 1.62 -13.10
C CYS A 56 3.52 0.80 -13.64
N LEU A 57 2.31 1.04 -13.14
CA LEU A 57 1.06 0.36 -13.48
C LEU A 57 0.17 1.18 -14.45
N SER A 58 0.52 2.44 -14.68
CA SER A 58 -0.05 3.31 -15.74
C SER A 58 0.29 2.86 -17.17
N CYS A 59 0.63 1.58 -17.38
CA CYS A 59 0.98 1.02 -18.67
C CYS A 59 -0.21 0.29 -19.30
N ASP A 60 -0.49 0.54 -20.58
CA ASP A 60 -1.46 -0.25 -21.35
C ASP A 60 -0.98 -1.71 -21.42
N GLY A 61 -1.67 -2.60 -20.70
CA GLY A 61 -1.30 -4.00 -20.51
C GLY A 61 -0.93 -4.40 -19.07
N CYS A 62 -0.75 -3.43 -18.16
CA CYS A 62 -0.50 -3.70 -16.73
C CYS A 62 -1.76 -4.19 -15.97
N VAL A 63 -2.95 -3.94 -16.53
CA VAL A 63 -4.28 -4.24 -15.95
C VAL A 63 -5.22 -4.75 -17.06
N SER A 64 -5.98 -5.81 -16.82
CA SER A 64 -6.99 -6.31 -17.79
C SER A 64 -8.25 -5.44 -17.81
N GLU A 65 -9.09 -5.59 -18.83
CA GLU A 65 -10.37 -4.85 -18.92
C GLU A 65 -11.30 -5.15 -17.73
N ASP A 66 -11.43 -6.43 -17.34
CA ASP A 66 -12.23 -6.85 -16.18
C ASP A 66 -11.63 -6.34 -14.86
N GLU A 67 -10.30 -6.38 -14.70
CA GLU A 67 -9.63 -5.76 -13.55
C GLU A 67 -9.90 -4.25 -13.52
N ASN A 68 -9.79 -3.54 -14.64
CA ASN A 68 -10.08 -2.10 -14.74
C ASN A 68 -11.52 -1.76 -14.35
N VAL A 69 -12.51 -2.54 -14.80
CA VAL A 69 -13.91 -2.37 -14.38
C VAL A 69 -14.05 -2.55 -12.88
N LYS A 70 -13.50 -3.63 -12.30
CA LYS A 70 -13.53 -3.89 -10.85
C LYS A 70 -12.83 -2.77 -10.05
N ILE A 71 -11.71 -2.24 -10.54
CA ILE A 71 -10.97 -1.11 -9.92
C ILE A 71 -11.80 0.19 -9.99
N SER A 72 -12.50 0.47 -11.10
CA SER A 72 -13.37 1.66 -11.19
C SER A 72 -14.53 1.64 -10.18
N GLN A 73 -14.96 0.44 -9.77
CA GLN A 73 -15.97 0.24 -8.73
C GLN A 73 -15.42 0.47 -7.30
N GLN A 74 -14.10 0.54 -7.12
CA GLN A 74 -13.45 0.94 -5.86
C GLN A 74 -13.49 2.47 -5.72
N SER A 75 -14.69 3.05 -5.57
CA SER A 75 -14.89 4.51 -5.62
C SER A 75 -16.01 5.03 -4.72
N LEU A 76 -16.00 6.34 -4.48
CA LEU A 76 -17.02 7.04 -3.68
C LEU A 76 -18.44 6.84 -4.20
N GLU A 77 -18.63 6.70 -5.52
CA GLU A 77 -19.95 6.49 -6.12
C GLU A 77 -20.53 5.11 -5.77
N GLU A 78 -19.69 4.09 -5.64
CA GLU A 78 -20.14 2.77 -5.20
C GLU A 78 -20.56 2.79 -3.72
N VAL A 79 -19.81 3.47 -2.85
CA VAL A 79 -20.22 3.66 -1.45
C VAL A 79 -21.52 4.47 -1.35
N LYS A 80 -21.68 5.54 -2.15
CA LYS A 80 -22.94 6.30 -2.27
C LYS A 80 -24.09 5.40 -2.75
N ARG A 81 -23.86 4.50 -3.70
CA ARG A 81 -24.84 3.52 -4.21
C ARG A 81 -25.31 2.57 -3.11
N VAL A 82 -24.39 1.99 -2.34
CA VAL A 82 -24.73 1.08 -1.23
C VAL A 82 -25.51 1.83 -0.12
N LEU A 83 -25.06 3.03 0.27
CA LEU A 83 -25.79 3.88 1.21
C LEU A 83 -27.20 4.26 0.72
N ALA A 84 -27.36 4.52 -0.59
CA ALA A 84 -28.66 4.80 -1.18
C ALA A 84 -29.57 3.56 -1.27
N LEU A 85 -29.01 2.34 -1.35
CA LEU A 85 -29.76 1.10 -1.25
C LEU A 85 -30.24 0.83 0.19
N ASN A 86 -29.39 1.06 1.19
CA ASN A 86 -29.75 0.92 2.62
C ASN A 86 -30.91 1.83 3.04
N LYS A 87 -31.11 2.96 2.36
CA LYS A 87 -32.24 3.89 2.58
C LYS A 87 -33.58 3.40 2.00
N LYS A 88 -33.60 2.34 1.20
CA LYS A 88 -34.82 1.74 0.65
C LYS A 88 -35.40 0.74 1.65
N CYS A 89 -36.73 0.58 1.65
CA CYS A 89 -37.46 -0.31 2.57
C CYS A 89 -37.28 -1.82 2.28
N ASP A 90 -36.18 -2.23 1.65
CA ASP A 90 -35.87 -3.62 1.32
C ASP A 90 -34.75 -4.15 2.24
N ALA A 91 -35.15 -4.65 3.41
CA ALA A 91 -34.24 -5.20 4.40
C ALA A 91 -33.40 -6.39 3.87
N SER A 92 -33.83 -7.07 2.80
CA SER A 92 -33.05 -8.16 2.20
C SER A 92 -31.77 -7.65 1.53
N LYS A 93 -31.76 -6.38 1.08
CA LYS A 93 -30.63 -5.74 0.39
C LYS A 93 -29.80 -4.82 1.28
N HIS A 94 -30.20 -4.62 2.53
CA HIS A 94 -29.44 -3.82 3.50
C HIS A 94 -28.07 -4.46 3.77
N LYS A 95 -27.01 -3.64 3.78
CA LYS A 95 -25.65 -4.02 4.17
C LYS A 95 -25.21 -3.24 5.41
N VAL A 96 -24.57 -3.90 6.38
CA VAL A 96 -23.88 -3.21 7.47
C VAL A 96 -22.56 -2.69 6.93
N LEU A 97 -22.37 -1.37 6.92
CA LEU A 97 -21.11 -0.77 6.48
C LEU A 97 -20.09 -0.80 7.62
N VAL A 98 -18.92 -1.37 7.35
CA VAL A 98 -17.76 -1.37 8.24
C VAL A 98 -16.61 -0.66 7.55
N ALA A 99 -15.98 0.31 8.20
CA ALA A 99 -14.75 0.93 7.73
C ALA A 99 -13.55 0.44 8.55
N SER A 100 -12.42 0.23 7.88
CA SER A 100 -11.12 0.04 8.52
C SER A 100 -10.15 1.11 8.03
N ILE A 101 -9.38 1.73 8.91
CA ILE A 101 -8.47 2.83 8.56
C ILE A 101 -7.03 2.35 8.73
N CYS A 102 -6.21 2.49 7.68
CA CYS A 102 -4.77 2.25 7.80
C CYS A 102 -4.13 3.31 8.72
N PRO A 103 -3.30 2.94 9.71
CA PRO A 103 -2.61 3.91 10.58
C PRO A 103 -1.83 4.98 9.81
N GLN A 104 -1.24 4.64 8.66
CA GLN A 104 -0.51 5.56 7.79
C GLN A 104 -1.40 6.57 7.04
N SER A 105 -2.72 6.40 7.07
CA SER A 105 -3.69 7.39 6.57
C SER A 105 -3.97 8.49 7.60
N LEU A 106 -3.86 8.20 8.90
CA LEU A 106 -4.23 9.12 9.98
C LEU A 106 -3.36 10.39 10.07
N PRO A 107 -2.02 10.35 9.84
CA PRO A 107 -1.17 11.54 9.79
C PRO A 107 -1.61 12.57 8.74
N PHE A 108 -2.12 12.11 7.58
CA PHE A 108 -2.63 13.02 6.55
C PHE A 108 -3.82 13.84 7.07
N PHE A 109 -4.79 13.18 7.72
CA PHE A 109 -5.92 13.89 8.33
C PHE A 109 -5.48 14.78 9.49
N ALA A 110 -4.56 14.32 10.35
CA ALA A 110 -4.01 15.11 11.45
C ALA A 110 -3.40 16.43 10.96
N VAL A 111 -2.56 16.38 9.93
CA VAL A 111 -1.95 17.57 9.32
C VAL A 111 -3.00 18.46 8.64
N LYS A 112 -3.93 17.90 7.85
CA LYS A 112 -4.99 18.68 7.17
C LYS A 112 -5.98 19.34 8.13
N PHE A 113 -6.22 18.72 9.28
CA PHE A 113 -7.13 19.22 10.32
C PHE A 113 -6.44 20.15 11.33
N GLY A 114 -5.10 20.12 11.41
CA GLY A 114 -4.34 20.89 12.41
C GLY A 114 -4.44 20.34 13.83
N VAL A 115 -4.65 19.02 13.98
CA VAL A 115 -4.89 18.34 15.28
C VAL A 115 -4.01 17.11 15.47
N GLN A 116 -4.03 16.52 16.67
CA GLN A 116 -3.29 15.28 16.97
C GLN A 116 -3.91 14.06 16.28
N VAL A 117 -3.11 13.01 16.05
CA VAL A 117 -3.56 11.79 15.32
C VAL A 117 -4.82 11.16 15.91
N THR A 118 -4.91 11.06 17.24
CA THR A 118 -6.08 10.51 17.94
C THR A 118 -7.34 11.33 17.67
N GLU A 119 -7.24 12.66 17.74
CA GLU A 119 -8.38 13.53 17.43
C GLU A 119 -8.75 13.46 15.95
N ALA A 120 -7.77 13.36 15.04
CA ALA A 120 -8.02 13.21 13.61
C ALA A 120 -8.73 11.89 13.30
N ALA A 121 -8.34 10.79 13.95
CA ALA A 121 -9.01 9.50 13.85
C ALA A 121 -10.45 9.58 14.39
N HIS A 122 -10.68 10.27 15.51
CA HIS A 122 -12.01 10.41 16.10
C HIS A 122 -12.94 11.30 15.26
N LYS A 123 -12.41 12.38 14.66
CA LYS A 123 -13.15 13.23 13.71
C LYS A 123 -13.45 12.51 12.39
N LEU A 124 -12.51 11.68 11.91
CA LEU A 124 -12.73 10.81 10.75
C LEU A 124 -13.77 9.73 11.06
N CYS A 125 -13.74 9.13 12.24
CA CYS A 125 -14.77 8.19 12.71
C CYS A 125 -16.16 8.84 12.75
N GLY A 126 -16.28 10.02 13.38
CA GLY A 126 -17.53 10.78 13.42
C GLY A 126 -18.05 11.14 12.03
N PHE A 127 -17.17 11.57 11.11
CA PHE A 127 -17.53 11.79 9.71
C PHE A 127 -18.09 10.52 9.05
N LEU A 128 -17.37 9.40 9.14
CA LEU A 128 -17.77 8.12 8.52
C LEU A 128 -19.09 7.60 9.12
N LYS A 129 -19.27 7.65 10.44
CA LYS A 129 -20.53 7.29 11.10
C LYS A 129 -21.67 8.22 10.65
N GLY A 130 -21.41 9.53 10.50
CA GLY A 130 -22.33 10.50 9.89
C GLY A 130 -22.70 10.24 8.42
N LEU A 131 -21.91 9.46 7.68
CA LEU A 131 -22.28 8.98 6.33
C LEU A 131 -23.23 7.78 6.37
N GLY A 132 -23.29 7.04 7.48
CA GLY A 132 -23.99 5.75 7.62
C GLY A 132 -23.06 4.53 7.74
N VAL A 133 -21.77 4.73 8.01
CA VAL A 133 -20.89 3.62 8.45
C VAL A 133 -21.27 3.24 9.88
N HIS A 134 -21.34 1.94 10.18
CA HIS A 134 -21.79 1.46 11.48
C HIS A 134 -20.60 1.30 12.44
N TYR A 135 -19.54 0.64 11.96
CA TYR A 135 -18.32 0.36 12.71
C TYR A 135 -17.09 0.91 11.98
N VAL A 136 -16.15 1.50 12.71
CA VAL A 136 -14.92 2.10 12.21
C VAL A 136 -13.74 1.61 13.05
N PHE A 137 -12.89 0.76 12.47
CA PHE A 137 -11.71 0.17 13.10
C PHE A 137 -10.41 0.78 12.57
N ASP A 138 -9.28 0.53 13.23
CA ASP A 138 -7.95 0.67 12.65
C ASP A 138 -7.35 -0.70 12.25
N THR A 139 -6.38 -0.72 11.32
CA THR A 139 -5.78 -1.97 10.85
C THR A 139 -4.54 -2.44 11.62
N SER A 140 -4.18 -1.85 12.76
CA SER A 140 -2.94 -2.22 13.49
C SER A 140 -2.99 -3.65 14.02
N LEU A 141 -4.18 -4.14 14.39
CA LEU A 141 -4.35 -5.52 14.81
C LEU A 141 -4.09 -6.50 13.65
N ALA A 142 -4.60 -6.21 12.46
CA ALA A 142 -4.32 -6.98 11.26
C ALA A 142 -2.86 -6.87 10.78
N ALA A 143 -2.21 -5.73 11.02
CA ALA A 143 -0.79 -5.55 10.74
C ALA A 143 0.10 -6.41 11.64
N GLY A 144 -0.25 -6.51 12.93
CA GLY A 144 0.46 -7.38 13.87
C GLY A 144 0.45 -8.86 13.45
N PHE A 145 -0.68 -9.39 12.97
CA PHE A 145 -0.75 -10.72 12.36
C PHE A 145 0.17 -10.87 11.16
N SER A 146 0.12 -9.91 10.22
CA SER A 146 0.95 -9.93 9.01
C SER A 146 2.45 -9.97 9.33
N ILE A 147 2.87 -9.19 10.33
CA ILE A 147 4.26 -9.14 10.81
C ILE A 147 4.66 -10.48 11.47
N LEU A 148 3.82 -11.05 12.34
CA LEU A 148 4.10 -12.30 13.04
C LEU A 148 4.20 -13.50 12.08
N GLU A 149 3.31 -13.62 11.10
CA GLU A 149 3.41 -14.69 10.08
C GLU A 149 4.62 -14.49 9.16
N CYS A 150 4.96 -13.25 8.77
CA CYS A 150 6.17 -12.95 8.00
C CYS A 150 7.46 -13.32 8.77
N GLN A 151 7.51 -13.01 10.07
CA GLN A 151 8.59 -13.36 10.98
C GLN A 151 8.78 -14.86 11.12
N LYS A 152 7.68 -15.58 11.36
CA LYS A 152 7.64 -17.03 11.46
C LYS A 152 8.10 -17.70 10.16
N GLU A 153 7.58 -17.24 9.02
CA GLU A 153 7.99 -17.74 7.70
C GLU A 153 9.48 -17.47 7.44
N PHE A 154 10.00 -16.28 7.80
CA PHE A 154 11.43 -15.96 7.65
C PHE A 154 12.31 -16.92 8.46
N VAL A 155 11.99 -17.17 9.72
CA VAL A 155 12.73 -18.12 10.58
C VAL A 155 12.71 -19.53 9.99
N GLN A 156 11.55 -19.99 9.49
CA GLN A 156 11.42 -21.29 8.82
C GLN A 156 12.26 -21.37 7.53
N ARG A 157 12.17 -20.35 6.65
CA ARG A 157 12.98 -20.25 5.42
C ARG A 157 14.47 -20.23 5.74
N TYR A 158 14.90 -19.43 6.72
CA TYR A 158 16.30 -19.36 7.14
C TYR A 158 16.84 -20.71 7.62
N ARG A 159 16.08 -21.43 8.44
CA ARG A 159 16.47 -22.75 8.95
C ARG A 159 16.64 -23.79 7.83
N ARG A 160 15.87 -23.72 6.74
CA ARG A 160 15.95 -24.65 5.60
C ARG A 160 16.80 -24.18 4.41
N LYS A 161 17.47 -23.02 4.50
CA LYS A 161 18.23 -22.38 3.39
C LYS A 161 19.31 -23.25 2.70
N HIS A 162 19.80 -24.28 3.37
CA HIS A 162 20.78 -25.23 2.82
C HIS A 162 20.16 -26.42 2.07
N HIS A 163 18.83 -26.61 2.19
CA HIS A 163 18.06 -27.68 1.57
C HIS A 163 17.03 -27.17 0.55
N ASP A 164 16.67 -25.89 0.63
CA ASP A 164 15.72 -25.21 -0.24
C ASP A 164 16.40 -23.96 -0.85
N SER A 165 16.74 -24.04 -2.13
CA SER A 165 17.39 -22.95 -2.88
C SER A 165 16.45 -21.77 -3.18
N GLN A 166 15.14 -21.91 -2.94
CA GLN A 166 14.14 -20.85 -3.05
C GLN A 166 13.78 -20.23 -1.70
N ALA A 167 14.35 -20.74 -0.60
CA ALA A 167 14.06 -20.23 0.74
C ALA A 167 14.45 -18.75 0.90
N LEU A 168 15.63 -18.37 0.40
CA LEU A 168 16.20 -17.02 0.51
C LEU A 168 16.68 -16.52 -0.86
N PRO A 169 16.66 -15.19 -1.14
CA PRO A 169 16.11 -14.12 -0.31
C PRO A 169 14.60 -14.27 -0.09
N MET A 170 14.07 -13.59 0.92
CA MET A 170 12.64 -13.44 1.16
C MET A 170 12.21 -11.98 0.94
N PHE A 171 11.13 -11.75 0.20
CA PHE A 171 10.57 -10.43 -0.07
C PHE A 171 9.26 -10.23 0.69
N THR A 172 9.09 -9.06 1.32
CA THR A 172 7.81 -8.70 1.96
C THR A 172 6.67 -8.58 0.95
N SER A 173 5.44 -8.85 1.38
CA SER A 173 4.25 -8.94 0.54
C SER A 173 3.25 -7.79 0.66
N SER A 174 3.41 -6.90 1.65
CA SER A 174 2.36 -5.93 2.02
C SER A 174 2.04 -4.87 0.96
N CYS A 175 2.94 -4.63 0.01
CA CYS A 175 2.82 -3.60 -1.03
C CYS A 175 2.27 -4.16 -2.36
N PRO A 176 1.03 -3.80 -2.78
CA PRO A 176 0.41 -4.42 -3.95
C PRO A 176 1.09 -4.07 -5.27
N GLY A 177 1.66 -2.86 -5.40
CA GLY A 177 2.42 -2.46 -6.58
C GLY A 177 3.69 -3.29 -6.78
N TRP A 178 4.30 -3.76 -5.69
CA TRP A 178 5.44 -4.69 -5.74
C TRP A 178 4.99 -6.08 -6.15
N ILE A 179 3.95 -6.62 -5.50
CA ILE A 179 3.36 -7.93 -5.86
C ILE A 179 2.98 -7.97 -7.33
N ARG A 180 2.28 -6.94 -7.82
CA ARG A 180 1.83 -6.85 -9.21
C ARG A 180 3.00 -6.85 -10.20
N TYR A 181 4.05 -6.09 -9.91
CA TYR A 181 5.27 -6.08 -10.71
C TYR A 181 6.00 -7.43 -10.67
N ALA A 182 6.08 -8.07 -9.51
CA ALA A 182 6.69 -9.38 -9.35
C ALA A 182 5.95 -10.46 -10.17
N GLU A 183 4.62 -10.54 -10.08
CA GLU A 183 3.82 -11.55 -10.79
C GLU A 183 3.78 -11.35 -12.32
N ARG A 184 3.68 -10.09 -12.78
CA ARG A 184 3.53 -9.75 -14.21
C ARG A 184 4.85 -9.65 -14.98
N VAL A 185 5.93 -9.19 -14.34
CA VAL A 185 7.20 -8.87 -15.02
C VAL A 185 8.36 -9.77 -14.60
N LEU A 186 8.41 -10.21 -13.34
CA LEU A 186 9.52 -11.01 -12.83
C LEU A 186 9.21 -12.51 -12.81
N GLY A 187 7.95 -12.89 -12.62
CA GLY A 187 7.48 -14.27 -12.58
C GLY A 187 8.28 -15.13 -11.59
N THR A 188 8.68 -16.32 -12.03
CA THR A 188 9.41 -17.31 -11.25
C THR A 188 10.76 -16.84 -10.69
N LEU A 189 11.34 -15.73 -11.18
CA LEU A 189 12.52 -15.10 -10.58
C LEU A 189 12.27 -14.58 -9.16
N VAL A 190 11.02 -14.25 -8.83
CA VAL A 190 10.65 -13.61 -7.56
C VAL A 190 9.48 -14.29 -6.86
N THR A 191 8.46 -14.81 -7.56
CA THR A 191 7.26 -15.33 -6.88
C THR A 191 7.50 -16.41 -5.81
N PRO A 192 8.47 -17.35 -5.91
CA PRO A 192 8.77 -18.30 -4.83
C PRO A 192 9.40 -17.64 -3.58
N HIS A 193 10.03 -16.49 -3.78
CA HIS A 193 10.74 -15.73 -2.75
C HIS A 193 9.83 -14.74 -2.00
N ILE A 194 8.57 -14.56 -2.41
CA ILE A 194 7.64 -13.64 -1.73
C ILE A 194 7.08 -14.32 -0.46
N CYS A 195 6.99 -13.56 0.62
CA CYS A 195 6.31 -13.90 1.87
C CYS A 195 4.84 -14.25 1.64
N ILE A 196 4.40 -15.42 2.10
CA ILE A 196 3.02 -15.89 1.92
C ILE A 196 2.02 -15.22 2.87
N ALA A 197 2.48 -14.49 3.90
CA ALA A 197 1.59 -13.72 4.76
C ALA A 197 0.78 -12.70 3.94
N ARG A 198 -0.53 -12.71 4.12
CA ARG A 198 -1.45 -11.70 3.56
C ARG A 198 -1.11 -10.33 4.13
N SER A 199 -1.40 -9.27 3.36
CA SER A 199 -1.20 -7.91 3.87
C SER A 199 -2.20 -7.55 4.97
N PRO A 200 -1.93 -6.49 5.75
CA PRO A 200 -2.85 -6.02 6.80
C PRO A 200 -4.26 -5.73 6.29
N GLN A 201 -4.42 -5.31 5.02
CA GLN A 201 -5.73 -5.08 4.40
C GLN A 201 -6.56 -6.37 4.37
N GLN A 202 -5.96 -7.46 3.89
CA GLN A 202 -6.70 -8.70 3.63
C GLN A 202 -6.92 -9.50 4.91
N ILE A 203 -5.96 -9.46 5.84
CA ILE A 203 -6.17 -9.99 7.20
C ILE A 203 -7.31 -9.22 7.90
N MET A 204 -7.38 -7.89 7.75
CA MET A 204 -8.49 -7.12 8.30
C MET A 204 -9.83 -7.49 7.66
N GLY A 205 -9.83 -7.76 6.34
CA GLY A 205 -11.00 -8.28 5.64
C GLY A 205 -11.52 -9.59 6.22
N CYS A 206 -10.64 -10.57 6.39
CA CYS A 206 -10.97 -11.83 7.04
C CYS A 206 -11.41 -11.63 8.50
N LEU A 207 -10.76 -10.75 9.27
CA LEU A 207 -11.11 -10.46 10.66
C LEU A 207 -12.51 -9.85 10.80
N VAL A 208 -12.85 -8.89 9.93
CA VAL A 208 -14.17 -8.25 9.89
C VAL A 208 -15.26 -9.24 9.43
N LYS A 209 -14.99 -10.02 8.38
CA LYS A 209 -16.01 -10.87 7.75
C LYS A 209 -16.13 -12.27 8.33
N ASP A 210 -15.13 -12.79 9.02
CA ASP A 210 -15.19 -14.10 9.69
C ASP A 210 -15.35 -13.98 11.20
N PHE A 211 -14.47 -13.25 11.90
CA PHE A 211 -14.52 -13.19 13.37
C PHE A 211 -15.60 -12.22 13.89
N PHE A 212 -15.53 -10.96 13.46
CA PHE A 212 -16.44 -9.91 13.95
C PHE A 212 -17.89 -10.20 13.54
N SER A 213 -18.13 -10.70 12.32
CA SER A 213 -19.46 -11.12 11.88
C SER A 213 -20.09 -12.19 12.79
N LYS A 214 -19.30 -13.20 13.22
CA LYS A 214 -19.75 -14.24 14.16
C LYS A 214 -20.04 -13.69 15.57
N GLN A 215 -19.30 -12.68 16.02
CA GLN A 215 -19.59 -12.00 17.30
C GLN A 215 -20.88 -11.16 17.22
N GLN A 216 -21.10 -10.47 16.10
CA GLN A 216 -22.32 -9.69 15.86
C GLN A 216 -23.50 -10.63 15.57
N GLN A 217 -24.18 -11.08 16.62
CA GLN A 217 -25.30 -12.03 16.54
C GLN A 217 -26.26 -11.72 15.38
N LYS A 218 -26.38 -12.67 14.44
CA LYS A 218 -27.20 -12.63 13.19
C LYS A 218 -26.59 -11.85 12.00
N LEU A 219 -25.33 -11.46 12.02
CA LEU A 219 -24.67 -10.81 10.88
C LEU A 219 -23.86 -11.83 10.05
N SER A 220 -24.33 -12.15 8.85
CA SER A 220 -23.60 -13.03 7.92
C SER A 220 -22.55 -12.23 7.09
N PRO A 221 -21.47 -12.87 6.63
CA PRO A 221 -20.34 -12.16 6.00
C PRO A 221 -20.73 -11.34 4.77
N GLU A 222 -21.65 -11.87 3.96
CA GLU A 222 -22.15 -11.21 2.76
C GLU A 222 -23.07 -10.02 3.05
N LYS A 223 -23.57 -9.87 4.28
CA LYS A 223 -24.31 -8.69 4.74
C LYS A 223 -23.38 -7.55 5.17
N ILE A 224 -22.08 -7.79 5.33
CA ILE A 224 -21.10 -6.75 5.61
C ILE A 224 -20.60 -6.16 4.29
N TYR A 225 -20.61 -4.83 4.22
CA TYR A 225 -19.88 -4.07 3.21
C TYR A 225 -18.66 -3.43 3.88
N HIS A 226 -17.50 -4.04 3.68
CA HIS A 226 -16.24 -3.64 4.30
C HIS A 226 -15.46 -2.72 3.37
N MET A 227 -15.25 -1.47 3.82
CA MET A 227 -14.45 -0.47 3.15
C MET A 227 -13.13 -0.20 3.89
N LEU A 228 -12.03 -0.03 3.15
CA LEU A 228 -10.74 0.39 3.69
C LEU A 228 -10.47 1.86 3.35
N VAL A 229 -9.96 2.64 4.32
CA VAL A 229 -9.36 3.97 4.08
C VAL A 229 -7.84 3.84 4.09
N ALA A 230 -7.22 3.95 2.91
CA ALA A 230 -5.81 3.61 2.67
C ALA A 230 -4.98 4.78 2.12
N PRO A 231 -3.65 4.80 2.33
CA PRO A 231 -2.78 5.86 1.82
C PRO A 231 -2.46 5.74 0.32
N CYS A 232 -2.91 4.67 -0.36
CA CYS A 232 -2.39 4.27 -1.67
C CYS A 232 -3.48 3.71 -2.59
N PHE A 233 -3.50 4.14 -3.86
CA PHE A 233 -4.39 3.59 -4.89
C PHE A 233 -4.15 2.10 -5.18
N ASP A 234 -2.90 1.61 -5.09
CA ASP A 234 -2.58 0.21 -5.39
C ASP A 234 -3.29 -0.78 -4.42
N LYS A 235 -3.80 -0.32 -3.26
CA LYS A 235 -4.64 -1.12 -2.36
C LYS A 235 -5.99 -1.51 -2.99
N LYS A 236 -6.52 -0.71 -3.92
CA LYS A 236 -7.67 -1.05 -4.79
C LYS A 236 -7.39 -2.29 -5.65
N LEU A 237 -6.16 -2.41 -6.18
CA LEU A 237 -5.73 -3.59 -6.96
C LEU A 237 -5.72 -4.85 -6.11
N GLU A 238 -5.33 -4.73 -4.84
CA GLU A 238 -5.30 -5.86 -3.93
C GLU A 238 -6.71 -6.33 -3.56
N ALA A 239 -7.66 -5.40 -3.37
CA ALA A 239 -9.05 -5.73 -3.02
C ALA A 239 -9.79 -6.49 -4.14
N VAL A 240 -9.43 -6.27 -5.41
CA VAL A 240 -10.09 -6.91 -6.55
C VAL A 240 -9.47 -8.26 -6.97
N ARG A 241 -8.45 -8.76 -6.25
CA ARG A 241 -7.81 -10.05 -6.56
C ARG A 241 -8.78 -11.22 -6.31
N GLU A 242 -8.83 -12.16 -7.25
CA GLU A 242 -9.81 -13.25 -7.26
C GLU A 242 -9.65 -14.22 -6.09
N GLU A 243 -8.44 -14.42 -5.56
CA GLU A 243 -8.22 -15.27 -4.37
C GLU A 243 -8.80 -14.70 -3.07
N PHE A 244 -9.22 -13.43 -3.07
CA PHE A 244 -9.90 -12.78 -1.94
C PHE A 244 -11.42 -12.62 -2.18
N TYR A 245 -11.96 -13.30 -3.20
CA TYR A 245 -13.39 -13.43 -3.45
C TYR A 245 -13.90 -14.81 -3.02
N ASN A 246 -14.85 -14.83 -2.10
CA ASN A 246 -15.57 -16.04 -1.71
C ASN A 246 -16.79 -16.23 -2.62
N SER A 247 -16.70 -17.18 -3.54
CA SER A 247 -17.77 -17.50 -4.50
C SER A 247 -18.99 -18.17 -3.89
N LEU A 248 -18.89 -18.80 -2.71
CA LEU A 248 -20.03 -19.41 -2.01
C LEU A 248 -20.89 -18.37 -1.28
N LEU A 249 -20.27 -17.28 -0.84
CA LEU A 249 -20.92 -16.17 -0.12
C LEU A 249 -21.11 -14.92 -1.00
N GLU A 250 -20.70 -14.97 -2.27
CA GLU A 250 -20.71 -13.86 -3.23
C GLU A 250 -20.12 -12.55 -2.66
N THR A 251 -19.00 -12.65 -1.92
CA THR A 251 -18.43 -11.52 -1.17
C THR A 251 -16.91 -11.50 -1.16
N ARG A 252 -16.29 -10.32 -1.06
CA ARG A 252 -14.83 -10.14 -0.97
C ARG A 252 -14.39 -9.96 0.48
N ASP A 253 -13.14 -10.27 0.81
CA ASP A 253 -12.55 -9.89 2.10
C ASP A 253 -12.63 -8.36 2.32
N VAL A 254 -12.42 -7.58 1.26
CA VAL A 254 -12.59 -6.12 1.22
C VAL A 254 -13.41 -5.73 -0.01
N ASP A 255 -14.55 -5.06 0.18
CA ASP A 255 -15.46 -4.72 -0.92
C ASP A 255 -15.09 -3.40 -1.61
N CYS A 256 -14.54 -2.45 -0.87
CA CYS A 256 -14.13 -1.14 -1.39
C CYS A 256 -12.84 -0.65 -0.73
N VAL A 257 -11.97 0.00 -1.49
CA VAL A 257 -10.86 0.79 -0.97
C VAL A 257 -11.03 2.23 -1.44
N LEU A 258 -11.01 3.16 -0.49
CA LEU A 258 -10.97 4.60 -0.72
C LEU A 258 -9.65 5.14 -0.20
N THR A 259 -9.10 6.14 -0.89
CA THR A 259 -7.88 6.79 -0.43
C THR A 259 -8.16 7.89 0.59
N SER A 260 -7.15 8.27 1.39
CA SER A 260 -7.26 9.40 2.33
C SER A 260 -7.68 10.69 1.60
N GLY A 261 -7.16 10.92 0.39
CA GLY A 261 -7.55 12.02 -0.49
C GLY A 261 -9.01 11.96 -0.94
N GLU A 262 -9.49 10.81 -1.42
CA GLU A 262 -10.90 10.64 -1.82
C GLU A 262 -11.88 10.92 -0.66
N ILE A 263 -11.52 10.51 0.56
CA ILE A 263 -12.32 10.81 1.77
C ILE A 263 -12.30 12.31 2.10
N TYR A 264 -11.15 12.97 1.97
CA TYR A 264 -11.01 14.41 2.21
C TYR A 264 -11.76 15.25 1.16
N ASP A 265 -11.71 14.86 -0.11
CA ASP A 265 -12.50 15.47 -1.18
C ASP A 265 -14.01 15.32 -0.92
N LEU A 266 -14.46 14.17 -0.38
CA LEU A 266 -15.85 13.97 0.03
C LEU A 266 -16.26 14.91 1.18
N MET A 267 -15.37 15.18 2.15
CA MET A 267 -15.62 16.17 3.22
C MET A 267 -15.82 17.57 2.62
N GLY A 268 -14.96 17.95 1.67
CA GLY A 268 -15.05 19.22 0.94
C GLY A 268 -16.34 19.35 0.12
N GLN A 269 -16.71 18.33 -0.65
CA GLN A 269 -17.97 18.27 -1.42
C GLN A 269 -19.20 18.45 -0.52
N ARG A 270 -19.17 17.91 0.70
CA ARG A 270 -20.24 18.04 1.69
C ARG A 270 -20.19 19.34 2.50
N LYS A 271 -19.21 20.22 2.24
CA LYS A 271 -18.97 21.48 2.98
C LYS A 271 -18.85 21.27 4.49
N VAL A 272 -18.25 20.14 4.88
CA VAL A 272 -18.04 19.79 6.29
C VAL A 272 -16.86 20.58 6.83
N ALA A 273 -17.10 21.36 7.88
CA ALA A 273 -16.06 22.11 8.55
C ALA A 273 -15.47 21.25 9.69
N VAL A 274 -14.13 21.21 9.80
CA VAL A 274 -13.40 20.28 10.69
C VAL A 274 -13.70 20.54 12.18
N ASP A 275 -13.94 21.80 12.53
CA ASP A 275 -14.40 22.25 13.85
C ASP A 275 -15.76 21.65 14.24
N LYS A 276 -16.62 21.35 13.24
CA LYS A 276 -17.96 20.78 13.41
C LYS A 276 -18.03 19.27 13.27
N LEU A 277 -16.90 18.59 13.06
CA LEU A 277 -16.83 17.13 13.09
C LEU A 277 -16.92 16.64 14.52
N ASP A 278 -17.95 15.84 14.79
CA ASP A 278 -18.09 15.05 16.00
C ASP A 278 -16.84 14.19 16.22
N SER A 279 -16.30 14.21 17.44
CA SER A 279 -15.16 13.39 17.84
C SER A 279 -15.70 12.10 18.47
N VAL A 280 -15.69 11.00 17.70
CA VAL A 280 -16.19 9.69 18.14
C VAL A 280 -15.04 8.70 18.20
N PRO A 281 -14.80 7.97 19.31
CA PRO A 281 -13.79 6.93 19.37
C PRO A 281 -13.95 5.89 18.25
N LEU A 282 -12.84 5.25 17.86
CA LEU A 282 -12.90 4.08 16.99
C LEU A 282 -13.58 2.92 17.73
N ASP A 283 -14.28 2.06 16.98
CA ASP A 283 -14.77 0.80 17.50
C ASP A 283 -13.60 -0.17 17.70
N HIS A 284 -13.78 -1.18 18.56
CA HIS A 284 -12.77 -2.19 18.83
C HIS A 284 -13.27 -3.58 18.45
N VAL A 285 -12.47 -4.34 17.69
CA VAL A 285 -12.85 -5.65 17.15
C VAL A 285 -13.20 -6.67 18.25
N LEU A 286 -12.58 -6.58 19.43
CA LEU A 286 -12.84 -7.46 20.58
C LEU A 286 -13.90 -6.90 21.57
N GLY A 287 -14.59 -5.80 21.23
CA GLY A 287 -15.51 -5.12 22.14
C GLY A 287 -14.82 -4.12 23.08
N GLU A 288 -15.50 -3.70 24.15
CA GLU A 288 -15.05 -2.62 25.05
C GLU A 288 -13.76 -2.94 25.81
N SER A 289 -12.63 -2.60 25.22
CA SER A 289 -11.45 -2.12 25.94
C SER A 289 -11.45 -0.60 25.87
N GLY A 290 -11.33 0.09 27.01
CA GLY A 290 -11.39 1.55 27.06
C GLY A 290 -10.26 2.24 26.28
N ASP A 291 -10.52 3.50 25.90
CA ASP A 291 -9.72 4.43 25.07
C ASP A 291 -8.26 3.99 24.82
N ALA A 292 -8.11 3.04 23.89
CA ALA A 292 -6.82 2.44 23.59
C ALA A 292 -6.05 3.39 22.68
N ALA A 293 -5.20 4.23 23.28
CA ALA A 293 -4.36 5.19 22.58
C ALA A 293 -3.77 4.59 21.29
N LEU A 294 -3.92 5.30 20.17
CA LEU A 294 -3.44 4.84 18.87
C LEU A 294 -1.95 4.55 18.91
N MET A 295 -1.56 3.43 18.34
CA MET A 295 -0.20 2.93 18.34
C MET A 295 0.25 2.68 16.90
N ARG A 296 1.56 2.67 16.69
CA ARG A 296 2.17 2.17 15.47
C ARG A 296 3.08 0.99 15.76
N HIS A 297 3.48 0.28 14.72
CA HIS A 297 4.61 -0.63 14.75
C HIS A 297 5.93 0.14 14.58
N GLU A 298 7.08 -0.52 14.75
CA GLU A 298 8.38 0.17 14.87
C GLU A 298 8.78 0.98 13.63
N GLY A 299 8.29 0.57 12.45
CA GLY A 299 8.57 1.21 11.17
C GLY A 299 8.32 2.73 11.15
N ARG A 300 9.30 3.47 10.63
CA ARG A 300 9.30 4.95 10.59
C ARG A 300 8.38 5.56 9.51
N GLY A 301 8.07 4.80 8.46
CA GLY A 301 7.15 5.18 7.37
C GLY A 301 6.51 4.00 6.63
N SER A 302 6.80 2.78 7.08
CA SER A 302 6.18 1.51 6.67
C SER A 302 5.49 0.87 7.88
N GLU A 303 4.91 -0.32 7.70
CA GLU A 303 4.40 -1.15 8.77
C GLU A 303 5.51 -1.77 9.66
N GLY A 304 6.79 -1.65 9.28
CA GLY A 304 7.92 -2.07 10.13
C GLY A 304 8.32 -3.55 10.04
N PHE A 305 7.95 -4.26 8.97
CA PHE A 305 8.29 -5.68 8.80
C PHE A 305 9.79 -5.95 8.93
N LEU A 306 10.64 -5.15 8.30
CA LEU A 306 12.09 -5.31 8.37
C LEU A 306 12.59 -5.29 9.81
N GLU A 307 12.14 -4.30 10.59
CA GLU A 307 12.62 -4.07 11.95
C GLU A 307 12.22 -5.20 12.90
N HIS A 308 10.92 -5.58 12.90
CA HIS A 308 10.43 -6.69 13.71
C HIS A 308 11.11 -8.02 13.34
N VAL A 309 11.11 -8.39 12.06
CA VAL A 309 11.69 -9.67 11.61
C VAL A 309 13.19 -9.71 11.87
N PHE A 310 13.91 -8.58 11.77
CA PHE A 310 15.34 -8.52 12.07
C PHE A 310 15.64 -8.74 13.56
N LYS A 311 14.95 -8.01 14.45
CA LYS A 311 15.14 -8.14 15.92
C LYS A 311 14.79 -9.55 16.39
N HIS A 312 13.68 -10.10 15.92
CA HIS A 312 13.28 -11.47 16.26
C HIS A 312 14.27 -12.50 15.70
N ALA A 313 14.66 -12.38 14.43
CA ALA A 313 15.64 -13.30 13.83
C ALA A 313 17.00 -13.27 14.55
N ALA A 314 17.48 -12.08 14.96
CA ALA A 314 18.71 -11.95 15.75
C ALA A 314 18.64 -12.76 17.06
N LYS A 315 17.49 -12.70 17.74
CA LYS A 315 17.24 -13.38 19.01
C LYS A 315 17.03 -14.90 18.83
N GLU A 316 16.11 -15.29 17.95
CA GLU A 316 15.66 -16.68 17.73
C GLU A 316 16.71 -17.55 17.01
N LEU A 317 17.55 -16.97 16.15
CA LEU A 317 18.55 -17.73 15.38
C LEU A 317 19.96 -17.63 15.95
N PHE A 318 20.30 -16.58 16.72
CA PHE A 318 21.66 -16.32 17.20
C PHE A 318 21.79 -15.97 18.68
N GLY A 319 20.69 -15.86 19.41
CA GLY A 319 20.68 -15.49 20.83
C GLY A 319 21.03 -14.02 21.09
N GLN A 320 20.95 -13.13 20.08
CA GLN A 320 21.30 -11.72 20.22
C GLN A 320 20.04 -10.85 20.36
N ASP A 321 19.90 -10.17 21.50
CA ASP A 321 18.83 -9.19 21.72
C ASP A 321 19.24 -7.84 21.10
N VAL A 322 18.49 -7.40 20.09
CA VAL A 322 18.78 -6.17 19.33
C VAL A 322 17.71 -5.13 19.67
N HIS A 323 18.08 -4.11 20.44
CA HIS A 323 17.15 -3.05 20.83
C HIS A 323 17.04 -1.94 19.78
N GLU A 324 18.17 -1.54 19.17
CA GLU A 324 18.24 -0.48 18.16
C GLU A 324 18.82 -1.00 16.83
N ILE A 325 18.24 -0.57 15.71
CA ILE A 325 18.70 -0.89 14.37
C ILE A 325 19.40 0.32 13.74
N THR A 326 20.63 0.13 13.28
CA THR A 326 21.36 1.12 12.47
C THR A 326 21.12 0.89 10.98
N TYR A 327 20.46 1.83 10.31
CA TYR A 327 20.23 1.81 8.86
C TYR A 327 21.39 2.47 8.10
N LYS A 328 22.04 1.72 7.22
CA LYS A 328 23.09 2.22 6.32
C LYS A 328 22.52 2.56 4.95
N ASN A 329 22.46 3.84 4.60
CA ASN A 329 22.08 4.27 3.26
C ASN A 329 23.09 3.77 2.21
N LEU A 330 22.61 3.16 1.12
CA LEU A 330 23.43 2.79 -0.03
C LEU A 330 23.46 3.89 -1.10
N ARG A 331 22.37 3.99 -1.86
CA ARG A 331 22.28 4.87 -3.04
C ARG A 331 21.56 6.18 -2.73
N ASN A 332 20.63 6.13 -1.79
CA ASN A 332 19.73 7.19 -1.35
C ASN A 332 19.04 6.74 -0.05
N ARG A 333 18.18 7.58 0.53
CA ARG A 333 17.40 7.26 1.74
C ARG A 333 16.45 6.07 1.59
N ASP A 334 16.07 5.76 0.35
CA ASP A 334 15.09 4.74 -0.03
C ASP A 334 15.74 3.39 -0.42
N PHE A 335 17.05 3.25 -0.23
CA PHE A 335 17.75 1.97 -0.35
C PHE A 335 18.76 1.86 0.79
N GLN A 336 18.35 1.17 1.85
CA GLN A 336 19.08 1.05 3.11
C GLN A 336 19.40 -0.41 3.42
N GLU A 337 20.52 -0.67 4.08
CA GLU A 337 20.92 -1.97 4.60
C GLU A 337 20.93 -1.97 6.13
N VAL A 338 20.70 -3.14 6.71
CA VAL A 338 20.86 -3.43 8.14
C VAL A 338 21.67 -4.72 8.26
N THR A 339 22.72 -4.74 9.08
CA THR A 339 23.55 -5.92 9.33
C THR A 339 23.54 -6.33 10.81
N LEU A 340 23.56 -7.64 11.05
CA LEU A 340 23.94 -8.23 12.34
C LEU A 340 25.31 -8.86 12.16
N GLU A 341 26.29 -8.40 12.92
CA GLU A 341 27.67 -8.88 12.88
C GLU A 341 28.07 -9.44 14.24
N ARG A 342 28.83 -10.55 14.25
CA ARG A 342 29.40 -11.14 15.46
C ARG A 342 30.77 -11.72 15.11
N ASP A 343 31.80 -11.41 15.90
CA ASP A 343 33.17 -11.92 15.72
C ASP A 343 33.77 -11.69 14.32
N GLY A 344 33.28 -10.67 13.60
CA GLY A 344 33.68 -10.35 12.21
C GLY A 344 32.86 -11.06 11.12
N GLU A 345 31.91 -11.93 11.48
CA GLU A 345 31.00 -12.59 10.55
C GLU A 345 29.64 -11.86 10.47
N THR A 346 29.13 -11.67 9.25
CA THR A 346 27.77 -11.16 9.02
C THR A 346 26.76 -12.30 9.12
N LEU A 347 25.94 -12.29 10.19
CA LEU A 347 24.94 -13.32 10.50
C LEU A 347 23.61 -13.08 9.78
N LEU A 348 23.22 -11.81 9.69
CA LEU A 348 22.05 -11.31 8.96
C LEU A 348 22.43 -10.05 8.19
N GLN A 349 21.91 -9.92 6.97
CA GLN A 349 21.95 -8.71 6.18
C GLN A 349 20.57 -8.52 5.54
N PHE A 350 19.85 -7.49 5.94
CA PHE A 350 18.52 -7.14 5.43
C PHE A 350 18.59 -5.83 4.62
N ALA A 351 17.60 -5.57 3.77
CA ALA A 351 17.50 -4.30 3.06
C ALA A 351 16.08 -3.73 2.98
N ALA A 352 15.94 -2.42 3.13
CA ALA A 352 14.76 -1.67 2.76
C ALA A 352 14.96 -1.12 1.34
N VAL A 353 14.04 -1.43 0.42
CA VAL A 353 14.11 -1.05 -1.00
C VAL A 353 12.80 -0.40 -1.41
N TYR A 354 12.76 0.93 -1.29
CA TYR A 354 11.57 1.73 -1.58
C TYR A 354 11.72 2.47 -2.92
N GLY A 355 10.61 2.58 -3.64
CA GLY A 355 10.55 3.25 -4.94
C GLY A 355 11.03 2.38 -6.12
N PHE A 356 10.28 2.39 -7.21
CA PHE A 356 10.56 1.56 -8.40
C PHE A 356 11.99 1.68 -8.95
N ARG A 357 12.65 2.84 -8.86
CA ARG A 357 14.06 3.00 -9.30
C ARG A 357 15.04 2.13 -8.50
N ASN A 358 14.80 1.96 -7.20
CA ASN A 358 15.59 1.10 -6.35
C ASN A 358 15.20 -0.38 -6.55
N ILE A 359 13.90 -0.67 -6.76
CA ILE A 359 13.41 -2.01 -7.14
C ILE A 359 14.08 -2.50 -8.44
N GLN A 360 14.16 -1.68 -9.49
CA GLN A 360 14.90 -2.03 -10.72
C GLN A 360 16.38 -2.31 -10.44
N THR A 361 16.99 -1.57 -9.51
CA THR A 361 18.39 -1.78 -9.10
C THR A 361 18.57 -3.11 -8.38
N LEU A 362 17.63 -3.48 -7.50
CA LEU A 362 17.57 -4.78 -6.83
C LEU A 362 17.39 -5.92 -7.85
N VAL A 363 16.40 -5.84 -8.76
CA VAL A 363 16.16 -6.86 -9.79
C VAL A 363 17.39 -7.06 -10.70
N HIS A 364 18.10 -5.98 -11.05
CA HIS A 364 19.35 -6.09 -11.81
C HIS A 364 20.46 -6.81 -11.03
N ARG A 365 20.51 -6.67 -9.71
CA ARG A 365 21.39 -7.45 -8.83
C ARG A 365 20.95 -8.92 -8.75
N MET A 366 19.65 -9.19 -8.66
CA MET A 366 19.07 -10.55 -8.66
C MET A 366 19.45 -11.31 -9.93
N ARG A 367 19.20 -10.73 -11.11
CA ARG A 367 19.55 -11.32 -12.43
C ARG A 367 21.04 -11.61 -12.60
N LYS A 368 21.91 -11.00 -11.78
CA LYS A 368 23.37 -11.22 -11.75
C LYS A 368 23.83 -12.17 -10.63
N GLY A 369 22.91 -12.76 -9.86
CA GLY A 369 23.22 -13.61 -8.71
C GLY A 369 23.87 -12.87 -7.54
N ARG A 370 23.63 -11.55 -7.40
CA ARG A 370 24.30 -10.66 -6.41
C ARG A 370 23.33 -10.08 -5.39
N VAL A 371 22.63 -10.94 -4.67
CA VAL A 371 21.74 -10.55 -3.56
C VAL A 371 22.37 -11.04 -2.25
N PRO A 372 23.00 -10.16 -1.44
CA PRO A 372 23.56 -10.57 -0.16
C PRO A 372 22.50 -10.64 0.95
N TYR A 373 21.26 -10.22 0.65
CA TYR A 373 20.18 -10.08 1.62
C TYR A 373 19.46 -11.40 1.89
N GLN A 374 19.13 -11.67 3.15
CA GLN A 374 18.22 -12.78 3.49
C GLN A 374 16.76 -12.32 3.48
N LEU A 375 16.47 -11.08 3.90
CA LEU A 375 15.16 -10.44 3.79
C LEU A 375 15.27 -9.07 3.12
N VAL A 376 14.30 -8.73 2.28
CA VAL A 376 14.17 -7.41 1.67
C VAL A 376 12.73 -6.91 1.85
N GLU A 377 12.58 -5.78 2.53
CA GLU A 377 11.31 -5.03 2.57
C GLU A 377 11.20 -4.18 1.30
N VAL A 378 10.14 -4.40 0.51
CA VAL A 378 9.97 -3.79 -0.81
C VAL A 378 8.67 -2.99 -0.88
N LEU A 379 8.78 -1.68 -1.10
CA LEU A 379 7.64 -0.76 -1.24
C LEU A 379 7.74 0.03 -2.55
N SER A 380 6.64 0.13 -3.30
CA SER A 380 6.63 0.80 -4.62
C SER A 380 6.79 2.32 -4.57
N CYS A 381 6.43 2.96 -3.46
CA CYS A 381 6.57 4.40 -3.26
C CYS A 381 7.90 4.72 -2.55
N PRO A 382 8.71 5.69 -3.03
CA PRO A 382 9.77 6.31 -2.23
C PRO A 382 9.15 6.93 -0.97
N GLY A 383 9.82 6.90 0.18
CA GLY A 383 9.26 7.35 1.46
C GLY A 383 8.20 6.41 2.07
N GLY A 384 8.03 5.20 1.52
CA GLY A 384 7.14 4.18 2.06
C GLY A 384 5.64 4.52 1.95
N CYS A 385 4.84 3.99 2.87
CA CYS A 385 3.38 4.08 2.83
C CYS A 385 2.86 5.50 3.13
N LEU A 386 3.56 6.28 3.96
CA LEU A 386 3.20 7.68 4.23
C LEU A 386 3.21 8.55 2.95
N SER A 387 4.20 8.32 2.08
CA SER A 387 4.33 8.95 0.76
C SER A 387 3.42 8.36 -0.32
N GLY A 388 2.37 7.63 0.07
CA GLY A 388 1.41 7.03 -0.85
C GLY A 388 0.66 8.07 -1.68
N ARG A 389 0.50 7.79 -2.98
CA ARG A 389 -0.20 8.66 -3.93
C ARG A 389 -1.68 8.90 -3.60
N GLY A 390 -2.28 8.06 -2.77
CA GLY A 390 -3.66 8.25 -2.32
C GLY A 390 -3.84 9.42 -1.33
N GLN A 391 -2.77 10.06 -0.86
CA GLN A 391 -2.87 11.11 0.16
C GLN A 391 -1.86 12.26 0.03
N ALA A 392 -0.70 12.03 -0.58
CA ALA A 392 0.38 13.01 -0.61
C ALA A 392 0.42 13.89 -1.89
N GLU A 393 -0.64 13.92 -2.71
CA GLU A 393 -0.67 14.70 -3.95
C GLU A 393 -1.19 16.14 -3.74
N SER A 394 -0.48 17.09 -4.34
CA SER A 394 -0.89 18.49 -4.46
C SER A 394 -1.91 18.68 -5.60
N GLU A 395 -2.49 19.87 -5.71
CA GLU A 395 -3.39 20.26 -6.82
C GLU A 395 -2.75 20.10 -8.22
N GLU A 396 -1.42 20.04 -8.30
CA GLU A 396 -0.65 19.78 -9.53
C GLU A 396 -0.39 18.28 -9.81
N GLY A 397 -0.92 17.36 -9.00
CA GLY A 397 -0.64 15.91 -9.10
C GLY A 397 0.81 15.53 -8.73
N ARG A 398 1.48 16.37 -7.93
CA ARG A 398 2.87 16.19 -7.48
C ARG A 398 2.91 15.87 -6.00
N LEU A 399 3.89 15.08 -5.57
CA LEU A 399 4.09 14.79 -4.14
C LEU A 399 4.43 16.07 -3.37
N ASP A 400 3.60 16.44 -2.39
CA ASP A 400 3.86 17.53 -1.46
C ASP A 400 4.85 17.08 -0.38
N LYS A 401 6.10 17.51 -0.54
CA LYS A 401 7.20 17.17 0.37
C LYS A 401 7.06 17.79 1.76
N ASN A 402 6.34 18.91 1.90
CA ASN A 402 6.13 19.54 3.20
C ASN A 402 5.09 18.75 3.99
N LEU A 403 3.96 18.43 3.33
CA LEU A 403 2.95 17.53 3.88
C LEU A 403 3.52 16.18 4.30
N ILE A 404 4.37 15.54 3.46
CA ILE A 404 5.04 14.27 3.81
C ILE A 404 5.92 14.43 5.05
N GLN A 405 6.74 15.49 5.14
CA GLN A 405 7.61 15.74 6.30
C GLN A 405 6.80 15.90 7.59
N GLN A 406 5.72 16.68 7.55
CA GLN A 406 4.80 16.84 8.69
C GLN A 406 4.12 15.53 9.08
N MET A 407 3.73 14.71 8.09
CA MET A 407 3.16 13.38 8.32
C MET A 407 4.17 12.40 8.94
N GLU A 408 5.44 12.43 8.52
CA GLU A 408 6.52 11.62 9.10
C GLU A 408 6.76 11.99 10.57
N GLU A 409 6.77 13.28 10.90
CA GLU A 409 6.92 13.77 12.28
C GLU A 409 5.75 13.36 13.18
N VAL A 410 4.52 13.60 12.72
CA VAL A 410 3.28 13.27 13.44
C VAL A 410 3.06 11.76 13.57
N TYR A 411 3.44 10.96 12.57
CA TYR A 411 3.41 9.49 12.67
C TYR A 411 4.47 8.99 13.66
N SER A 412 5.70 9.54 13.59
CA SER A 412 6.81 9.13 14.46
C SER A 412 6.52 9.36 15.94
N SER A 413 5.72 10.39 16.29
CA SER A 413 5.29 10.66 17.66
C SER A 413 4.28 9.68 18.24
N LEU A 414 3.65 8.82 17.42
CA LEU A 414 2.79 7.76 17.93
C LEU A 414 3.60 6.75 18.76
N PRO A 415 3.06 6.29 19.91
CA PRO A 415 3.69 5.24 20.70
C PRO A 415 3.79 3.94 19.90
N VAL A 416 4.88 3.22 20.13
CA VAL A 416 5.15 1.92 19.49
C VAL A 416 4.52 0.80 20.30
N ARG A 417 3.88 -0.15 19.62
CA ARG A 417 3.48 -1.45 20.19
C ARG A 417 3.99 -2.60 19.32
N LEU A 418 4.77 -3.49 19.92
CA LEU A 418 5.22 -4.72 19.26
C LEU A 418 4.03 -5.71 19.15
N PRO A 419 3.90 -6.48 18.05
CA PRO A 419 2.86 -7.50 17.93
C PRO A 419 2.89 -8.53 19.08
N GLU A 420 4.07 -8.99 19.48
CA GLU A 420 4.27 -10.04 20.50
C GLU A 420 3.68 -9.69 21.87
N VAL A 421 3.60 -8.39 22.21
CA VAL A 421 3.08 -7.92 23.50
C VAL A 421 1.62 -7.47 23.43
N ASN A 422 0.96 -7.61 22.29
CA ASN A 422 -0.43 -7.22 22.12
C ASN A 422 -1.38 -8.36 22.57
N PRO A 423 -2.08 -8.24 23.72
CA PRO A 423 -2.94 -9.32 24.23
C PRO A 423 -4.09 -9.66 23.27
N ALA A 424 -4.57 -8.70 22.48
CA ALA A 424 -5.62 -8.90 21.49
C ALA A 424 -5.20 -9.90 20.39
N LEU A 425 -3.91 -9.94 20.01
CA LEU A 425 -3.42 -10.93 19.05
C LEU A 425 -3.40 -12.32 19.64
N HIS A 426 -2.97 -12.48 20.90
CA HIS A 426 -2.97 -13.78 21.58
C HIS A 426 -4.39 -14.36 21.73
N VAL A 427 -5.35 -13.51 22.15
CA VAL A 427 -6.78 -13.88 22.21
C VAL A 427 -7.28 -14.33 20.85
N LEU A 428 -7.06 -13.56 19.79
CA LEU A 428 -7.52 -13.93 18.45
C LEU A 428 -6.81 -15.16 17.87
N TYR A 429 -5.50 -15.33 18.09
CA TYR A 429 -4.80 -16.56 17.69
C TYR A 429 -5.43 -17.80 18.33
N HIS A 430 -5.86 -17.70 19.59
CA HIS A 430 -6.54 -18.79 20.29
C HIS A 430 -8.00 -18.96 19.82
N ASP A 431 -8.83 -17.93 20.00
CA ASP A 431 -10.30 -18.01 19.86
C ASP A 431 -10.78 -17.99 18.41
N TRP A 432 -10.11 -17.24 17.52
CA TRP A 432 -10.47 -17.14 16.11
C TRP A 432 -9.72 -18.17 15.27
N LEU A 433 -8.40 -18.26 15.47
CA LEU A 433 -7.52 -19.03 14.59
C LEU A 433 -7.18 -20.43 15.14
N GLN A 434 -7.60 -20.82 16.34
CA GLN A 434 -7.36 -22.17 16.89
C GLN A 434 -5.86 -22.53 17.02
N GLY A 435 -5.02 -21.52 17.26
CA GLY A 435 -3.57 -21.63 17.40
C GLY A 435 -2.77 -21.07 16.21
N GLN A 436 -1.52 -20.69 16.46
CA GLN A 436 -0.63 -20.06 15.47
C GLN A 436 -0.26 -21.00 14.30
N ASP A 437 -0.21 -22.32 14.52
CA ASP A 437 0.15 -23.33 13.51
C ASP A 437 -1.06 -24.09 12.94
N SER A 438 -2.27 -23.58 13.15
CA SER A 438 -3.49 -24.27 12.73
C SER A 438 -3.71 -24.20 11.20
N PRO A 439 -4.50 -25.13 10.63
CA PRO A 439 -5.00 -24.99 9.26
C PRO A 439 -5.81 -23.70 9.05
N GLN A 440 -6.55 -23.25 10.08
CA GLN A 440 -7.38 -22.04 10.05
C GLN A 440 -6.53 -20.78 9.90
N ALA A 441 -5.41 -20.68 10.65
CA ALA A 441 -4.42 -19.61 10.51
C ALA A 441 -3.84 -19.58 9.09
N SER A 442 -3.49 -20.73 8.52
CA SER A 442 -2.96 -20.79 7.16
C SER A 442 -3.98 -20.36 6.09
N ILE A 443 -5.25 -20.75 6.23
CA ILE A 443 -6.33 -20.36 5.28
C ILE A 443 -6.60 -18.86 5.33
N LEU A 444 -6.67 -18.27 6.54
CA LEU A 444 -7.10 -16.89 6.74
C LEU A 444 -5.95 -15.86 6.70
N LEU A 445 -4.72 -16.24 7.07
CA LEU A 445 -3.57 -15.34 7.13
C LEU A 445 -2.58 -15.50 5.97
N HIS A 446 -2.63 -16.59 5.19
CA HIS A 446 -1.71 -16.80 4.06
C HIS A 446 -2.40 -16.70 2.69
N THR A 447 -1.60 -16.46 1.65
CA THR A 447 -1.97 -16.47 0.24
C THR A 447 -0.83 -17.05 -0.62
N GLN A 448 -1.02 -17.15 -1.94
CA GLN A 448 -0.01 -17.66 -2.88
C GLN A 448 0.07 -16.79 -4.13
N TYR A 449 1.30 -16.48 -4.55
CA TYR A 449 1.56 -15.69 -5.76
C TYR A 449 1.85 -16.60 -6.94
N LYS A 450 1.19 -16.33 -8.07
CA LYS A 450 1.31 -17.15 -9.28
C LYS A 450 2.02 -16.35 -10.36
N SER A 451 3.02 -16.95 -10.99
CA SER A 451 3.52 -16.42 -12.26
C SER A 451 2.40 -16.55 -13.29
N GLN A 452 2.01 -15.45 -13.93
CA GLN A 452 1.15 -15.56 -15.11
C GLN A 452 1.96 -16.16 -16.26
N ASN A 453 1.41 -17.15 -16.96
CA ASN A 453 2.06 -17.72 -18.14
C ASN A 453 2.16 -16.66 -19.24
N GLN A 454 3.36 -16.46 -19.79
CA GLN A 454 3.66 -15.44 -20.82
C GLN A 454 3.12 -15.82 -22.23
N ASN A 455 1.87 -16.28 -22.32
CA ASN A 455 1.18 -16.56 -23.58
C ASN A 455 0.48 -15.33 -24.17
N GLN A 456 0.61 -14.16 -23.55
CA GLN A 456 0.31 -12.88 -24.18
C GLN A 456 1.63 -12.25 -24.63
N SER A 457 1.75 -12.04 -25.95
CA SER A 457 2.93 -11.50 -26.61
C SER A 457 3.38 -10.19 -25.95
N GLN A 458 4.60 -10.15 -25.43
CA GLN A 458 5.19 -8.91 -24.91
C GLN A 458 5.20 -7.84 -26.02
N PRO A 459 4.72 -6.61 -25.76
CA PRO A 459 4.82 -5.54 -26.73
C PRO A 459 6.31 -5.19 -26.94
N PRO A 460 6.75 -4.92 -28.19
CA PRO A 460 8.18 -4.89 -28.55
C PRO A 460 9.00 -3.75 -27.92
N HIS A 461 8.40 -2.88 -27.11
CA HIS A 461 9.09 -1.77 -26.45
C HIS A 461 9.68 -2.13 -25.06
N MET A 462 9.43 -3.34 -24.54
CA MET A 462 9.92 -3.78 -23.21
C MET A 462 11.13 -4.76 -23.26
N GLN A 463 11.86 -4.82 -24.37
CA GLN A 463 13.14 -5.54 -24.45
C GLN A 463 14.33 -4.57 -24.33
N TRP A 464 14.88 -4.42 -23.11
CA TRP A 464 16.15 -3.74 -22.83
C TRP A 464 16.88 -4.40 -21.64
#